data_AF-A0A2Z5PU95-F1
#
_entry.id   AF-A0A2Z5PU95-F1
#
_cell.length_a   1.000
_cell.length_b   1.000
_cell.length_c   1.000
_cell.angle_alpha   90.00
_cell.angle_beta   90.00
_cell.angle_gamma   90.00
#
_symmetry.space_group_name_H-M   'P 1'
#
loop_
_entity.id
_entity.type
_entity.pdbx_description
1 polymer ?
#
loop_
_entity_poly.entity_id
_entity_poly.type
_entity_poly.pdbx_seq_one_letter_code
_entity_poly.pdbx_strand_id
1 'polypeptide(L)'
;MLEEIDKNYKKSSLEQKYNIIKGNRYIMEEAIVPISKALKLPMDEVVDVFVKTCDGVSLYESHAYVEQAKMGCLGRKVDIDLGLCWIADFFGLISKKDADLIRRKVVEDTIIKKRPYKEALEEGRLLTVKILKGEE
;
A
#
# COMPACT_ATOMS: atom_id res chain seq x y z
N MET A 1 6.96 -43.05 13.50
CA MET A 1 8.25 -42.32 13.51
C MET A 1 8.35 -41.34 12.35
N LEU A 2 8.38 -41.76 11.07
CA LEU A 2 8.45 -40.83 9.92
C LEU A 2 7.24 -39.89 9.81
N GLU A 3 6.01 -40.40 9.97
CA GLU A 3 4.79 -39.58 9.92
C GLU A 3 4.71 -38.53 11.04
N GLU A 4 5.30 -38.83 12.19
CA GLU A 4 5.32 -37.93 13.35
C GLU A 4 6.35 -36.81 13.14
N ILE A 5 7.50 -37.13 12.54
CA ILE A 5 8.49 -36.14 12.10
C ILE A 5 7.90 -35.20 11.05
N ASP A 6 7.18 -35.73 10.05
CA ASP A 6 6.52 -34.91 9.00
C ASP A 6 5.44 -33.98 9.58
N LYS A 7 4.60 -34.48 10.49
CA LYS A 7 3.60 -33.66 11.20
C LYS A 7 4.26 -32.55 12.02
N ASN A 8 5.32 -32.86 12.76
CA ASN A 8 6.05 -31.88 13.56
C ASN A 8 6.73 -30.82 12.69
N TYR A 9 7.32 -31.21 11.56
CA TYR A 9 7.92 -30.29 10.60
C TYR A 9 6.87 -29.34 10.01
N LYS A 10 5.72 -29.85 9.58
CA LYS A 10 4.61 -29.03 9.07
C LYS A 10 4.10 -28.03 10.10
N LYS A 11 3.92 -28.48 11.35
CA LYS A 11 3.51 -27.60 12.46
C LYS A 11 4.53 -26.49 12.71
N SER A 12 5.82 -26.83 12.76
CA SER A 12 6.91 -25.86 12.95
C SER A 12 6.98 -24.86 11.80
N SER A 13 6.82 -25.32 10.56
CA SER A 13 6.79 -24.44 9.38
C SER A 13 5.63 -23.45 9.41
N LEU A 14 4.43 -23.89 9.81
CA LEU A 14 3.28 -23.00 9.98
C LEU A 14 3.52 -21.96 11.07
N GLU A 15 4.05 -22.38 12.22
CA GLU A 15 4.36 -21.47 13.33
C GLU A 15 5.39 -20.41 12.92
N GLN A 16 6.42 -20.80 12.16
CA GLN A 16 7.39 -19.85 11.59
C GLN A 16 6.72 -18.81 10.70
N LYS A 17 5.80 -19.22 9.81
CA LYS A 17 5.05 -18.29 8.96
C LYS A 17 4.23 -17.29 9.77
N TYR A 18 3.52 -17.76 10.80
CA TYR A 18 2.80 -16.87 11.71
C TYR A 18 3.73 -15.88 12.39
N ASN A 19 4.89 -16.34 12.86
CA ASN A 19 5.88 -15.51 13.54
C ASN A 19 6.49 -14.45 12.62
N ILE A 20 6.71 -14.75 11.33
CA ILE A 20 7.20 -13.77 10.34
C ILE A 20 6.23 -12.59 10.23
N ILE A 21 4.91 -12.87 10.13
CA ILE A 21 3.90 -11.80 9.97
C ILE A 21 3.61 -11.11 11.29
N LYS A 22 3.22 -11.86 12.33
CA LYS A 22 2.83 -11.29 13.63
C LYS A 22 4.01 -10.63 14.35
N GLY A 23 5.23 -11.12 14.12
CA GLY A 23 6.46 -10.52 14.65
C GLY A 23 6.92 -9.28 13.88
N ASN A 24 6.41 -9.03 12.67
CA ASN A 24 6.73 -7.84 11.90
C ASN A 24 5.67 -6.76 12.11
N ARG A 25 5.97 -5.82 13.02
CA ARG A 25 5.10 -4.68 13.33
C ARG A 25 4.73 -3.85 12.10
N TYR A 26 5.68 -3.65 11.18
CA TYR A 26 5.45 -2.84 9.98
C TYR A 26 4.39 -3.48 9.08
N ILE A 27 4.51 -4.78 8.79
CA ILE A 27 3.51 -5.51 8.00
C ILE A 27 2.15 -5.47 8.69
N MET A 28 2.11 -5.64 10.02
CA MET A 28 0.86 -5.58 10.78
C MET A 28 0.17 -4.21 10.63
N GLU A 29 0.92 -3.11 10.80
CA GLU A 29 0.37 -1.75 10.75
C GLU A 29 0.04 -1.28 9.32
N GLU A 30 0.84 -1.64 8.33
CA GLU A 30 0.79 -1.08 6.97
C GLU A 30 0.05 -1.96 5.96
N ALA A 31 -0.14 -3.25 6.24
CA ALA A 31 -0.87 -4.17 5.38
C ALA A 31 -2.04 -4.84 6.09
N ILE A 32 -1.79 -5.55 7.20
CA ILE A 32 -2.82 -6.36 7.86
C ILE A 32 -3.96 -5.49 8.42
N VAL A 33 -3.64 -4.44 9.19
CA VAL A 33 -4.63 -3.51 9.74
C VAL A 33 -5.45 -2.81 8.63
N PRO A 34 -4.83 -2.25 7.57
CA PRO A 34 -5.58 -1.66 6.46
C PRO A 34 -6.51 -2.65 5.75
N ILE A 35 -6.05 -3.86 5.45
CA ILE A 35 -6.86 -4.90 4.80
C ILE A 35 -8.02 -5.31 5.71
N SER A 36 -7.74 -5.56 7.00
CA SER A 36 -8.74 -5.89 8.01
C SER A 36 -9.85 -4.83 8.07
N LYS A 37 -9.48 -3.54 8.12
CA LYS A 37 -10.44 -2.43 8.12
C LYS A 37 -11.25 -2.34 6.83
N ALA A 38 -10.57 -2.44 5.68
CA ALA A 38 -11.21 -2.30 4.37
C ALA A 38 -12.20 -3.44 4.08
N LEU A 39 -11.84 -4.67 4.45
CA LEU A 39 -12.67 -5.87 4.22
C LEU A 39 -13.58 -6.22 5.40
N LYS A 40 -13.49 -5.49 6.51
CA LYS A 40 -14.22 -5.74 7.77
C LYS A 40 -14.00 -7.15 8.31
N LEU A 41 -12.76 -7.63 8.25
CA LEU A 41 -12.33 -8.94 8.75
C LEU A 41 -11.50 -8.80 10.02
N PRO A 42 -11.56 -9.74 10.98
CA PRO A 42 -10.61 -9.78 12.09
C PRO A 42 -9.17 -9.85 11.59
N MET A 43 -8.24 -9.18 12.28
CA MET A 43 -6.83 -9.19 11.87
C MET A 43 -6.24 -10.59 11.82
N ASP A 44 -6.61 -11.46 12.76
CA ASP A 44 -6.14 -12.85 12.78
C ASP A 44 -6.59 -13.64 11.54
N GLU A 45 -7.79 -13.38 11.02
CA GLU A 45 -8.26 -14.01 9.78
C GLU A 45 -7.46 -13.52 8.57
N VAL A 46 -7.07 -12.25 8.54
CA VAL A 46 -6.22 -11.71 7.48
C VAL A 46 -4.82 -12.36 7.55
N VAL A 47 -4.24 -12.48 8.74
CA VAL A 47 -2.96 -13.17 8.94
C VAL A 47 -3.04 -14.63 8.49
N ASP A 48 -4.13 -15.32 8.84
CA ASP A 48 -4.40 -16.69 8.42
C ASP A 48 -4.41 -16.85 6.89
N VAL A 49 -5.02 -15.90 6.18
CA VAL A 49 -5.00 -15.89 4.70
C VAL A 49 -3.56 -15.82 4.21
N PHE A 50 -2.74 -14.88 4.70
CA PHE A 50 -1.34 -14.75 4.30
C PHE A 50 -0.54 -16.03 4.56
N VAL A 51 -0.68 -16.63 5.74
CA VAL A 51 0.03 -17.87 6.10
C VAL A 51 -0.38 -19.05 5.22
N LYS A 52 -1.66 -19.14 4.85
CA LYS A 52 -2.20 -20.21 4.00
C LYS A 52 -1.82 -20.04 2.53
N THR A 53 -1.79 -18.80 2.02
CA THR A 53 -1.61 -18.54 0.59
C THR A 53 -0.16 -18.29 0.19
N CYS A 54 0.66 -17.71 1.08
CA CYS A 54 2.04 -17.34 0.76
C CYS A 54 3.03 -18.41 1.27
N ASP A 55 4.08 -18.66 0.50
CA ASP A 55 5.21 -19.46 0.97
C ASP A 55 6.09 -18.70 1.97
N GLY A 56 7.03 -19.41 2.62
CA GLY A 56 7.88 -18.79 3.64
C GLY A 56 8.78 -17.67 3.10
N VAL A 57 9.23 -17.78 1.84
CA VAL A 57 10.10 -16.79 1.19
C VAL A 57 9.32 -15.51 0.92
N SER A 58 8.13 -15.61 0.35
CA SER A 58 7.24 -14.48 0.08
C SER A 58 6.86 -13.73 1.36
N LEU A 59 6.61 -14.47 2.44
CA LEU A 59 6.33 -13.87 3.76
C LEU A 59 7.55 -13.13 4.32
N TYR A 60 8.76 -13.67 4.13
CA TYR A 60 10.00 -13.03 4.56
C TYR A 60 10.25 -11.72 3.80
N GLU A 61 9.97 -11.69 2.50
CA GLU A 61 10.13 -10.52 1.63
C GLU A 61 8.97 -9.50 1.74
N SER A 62 7.90 -9.85 2.46
CA SER A 62 6.66 -9.06 2.50
C SER A 62 6.87 -7.63 2.99
N HIS A 63 7.89 -7.36 3.82
CA HIS A 63 8.21 -5.98 4.22
C HIS A 63 8.48 -5.09 3.00
N ALA A 64 9.37 -5.53 2.11
CA ALA A 64 9.74 -4.78 0.92
C ALA A 64 8.54 -4.61 -0.04
N TYR A 65 7.72 -5.66 -0.17
CA TYR A 65 6.51 -5.59 -0.99
C TYR A 65 5.49 -4.59 -0.44
N VAL A 66 5.30 -4.52 0.88
CA VAL A 66 4.39 -3.55 1.51
C VAL A 66 4.91 -2.12 1.30
N GLU A 67 6.21 -1.89 1.46
CA GLU A 67 6.82 -0.57 1.20
C GLU A 67 6.61 -0.11 -0.25
N GLN A 68 6.86 -0.99 -1.22
CA GLN A 68 6.66 -0.68 -2.63
C GLN A 68 5.18 -0.46 -2.96
N ALA A 69 4.30 -1.31 -2.42
CA ALA A 69 2.86 -1.22 -2.66
C ALA A 69 2.28 0.07 -2.08
N LYS A 70 2.79 0.57 -0.95
CA LYS A 70 2.31 1.80 -0.31
C LYS A 70 2.42 3.02 -1.22
N MET A 71 3.54 3.16 -1.93
CA MET A 71 3.75 4.23 -2.91
C MET A 71 2.71 4.16 -4.04
N GLY A 72 2.53 2.98 -4.63
CA GLY A 72 1.60 2.78 -5.74
C GLY A 72 0.12 2.93 -5.34
N CYS A 73 -0.26 2.38 -4.18
CA CYS A 73 -1.61 2.52 -3.63
C CYS A 73 -1.96 3.98 -3.34
N LEU A 74 -1.02 4.73 -2.76
CA LEU A 74 -1.23 6.15 -2.49
C LEU A 74 -1.36 6.95 -3.78
N GLY A 75 -0.54 6.66 -4.79
CA GLY A 75 -0.64 7.30 -6.10
C GLY A 75 -2.03 7.14 -6.72
N ARG A 76 -2.58 5.93 -6.71
CA ARG A 76 -3.95 5.67 -7.18
C ARG A 76 -5.02 6.43 -6.37
N LYS A 77 -4.82 6.53 -5.05
CA LYS A 77 -5.73 7.32 -4.20
C LYS A 77 -5.70 8.80 -4.59
N VAL A 78 -4.52 9.37 -4.85
CA VAL A 78 -4.38 10.75 -5.33
C VAL A 78 -5.07 10.94 -6.68
N ASP A 79 -4.92 9.99 -7.61
CA ASP A 79 -5.61 10.06 -8.90
C ASP A 79 -7.13 10.15 -8.74
N ILE A 80 -7.69 9.37 -7.82
CA ILE A 80 -9.12 9.38 -7.51
C ILE A 80 -9.51 10.70 -6.82
N ASP A 81 -8.80 11.08 -5.77
CA ASP A 81 -9.17 12.21 -4.90
C ASP A 81 -8.98 13.59 -5.59
N LEU A 82 -8.11 13.68 -6.60
CA LEU A 82 -7.91 14.88 -7.45
C LEU A 82 -8.57 14.76 -8.83
N GLY A 83 -9.08 13.59 -9.20
CA GLY A 83 -9.68 13.35 -10.52
C GLY A 83 -8.66 13.37 -11.67
N LEU A 84 -7.39 13.03 -11.42
CA LEU A 84 -6.31 13.09 -12.42
C LEU A 84 -6.58 12.17 -13.62
N CYS A 85 -7.22 11.03 -13.41
CA CYS A 85 -7.62 10.14 -14.49
C CYS A 85 -8.53 10.85 -15.49
N TRP A 86 -9.50 11.64 -15.01
CA TRP A 86 -10.40 12.40 -15.87
C TRP A 86 -9.66 13.52 -16.59
N ILE A 87 -8.98 14.38 -15.83
CA ILE A 87 -8.42 15.62 -16.40
C ILE A 87 -7.17 15.38 -17.25
N ALA A 88 -6.41 14.30 -17.02
CA ALA A 88 -5.21 14.01 -17.79
C ALA A 88 -5.42 12.89 -18.83
N ASP A 89 -6.01 11.76 -18.44
CA ASP A 89 -6.09 10.59 -19.34
C ASP A 89 -7.29 10.65 -20.29
N PHE A 90 -8.46 11.06 -19.82
CA PHE A 90 -9.69 11.06 -20.62
C PHE A 90 -9.93 12.37 -21.37
N PHE A 91 -9.85 13.51 -20.68
CA PHE A 91 -10.17 14.81 -21.26
C PHE A 91 -8.94 15.58 -21.76
N GLY A 92 -7.72 15.20 -21.33
CA GLY A 92 -6.48 15.85 -21.75
C GLY A 92 -6.40 17.35 -21.42
N LEU A 93 -7.05 17.79 -20.35
CA LEU A 93 -7.04 19.17 -19.85
C LEU A 93 -5.68 19.57 -19.29
N ILE A 94 -4.92 18.59 -18.77
CA ILE A 94 -3.52 18.73 -18.40
C ILE A 94 -2.70 17.62 -19.05
N SER A 95 -1.38 17.83 -19.16
CA SER A 95 -0.52 16.78 -19.69
C SER A 95 -0.37 15.61 -18.71
N LYS A 96 -0.14 14.40 -19.22
CA LYS A 96 0.16 13.23 -18.38
C LYS A 96 1.39 13.45 -17.50
N LYS A 97 2.38 14.22 -17.98
CA LYS A 97 3.59 14.56 -17.23
C LYS A 97 3.26 15.45 -16.02
N ASP A 98 2.33 16.40 -16.17
CA ASP A 98 1.90 17.26 -15.07
C ASP A 98 1.11 16.49 -14.03
N ALA A 99 0.21 15.61 -14.48
CA ALA A 99 -0.52 14.70 -13.60
C ALA A 99 0.43 13.80 -12.80
N ASP A 100 1.43 13.20 -13.46
CA ASP A 100 2.46 12.39 -12.81
C ASP A 100 3.28 13.21 -11.80
N LEU A 101 3.61 14.47 -12.12
CA LEU A 101 4.32 15.36 -11.21
C LEU A 101 3.48 15.69 -9.97
N ILE A 102 2.20 16.03 -10.15
CA ILE A 102 1.27 16.29 -9.05
C ILE A 102 1.18 15.05 -8.16
N ARG A 103 0.90 13.88 -8.74
CA ARG A 103 0.79 12.61 -8.02
C ARG A 103 2.05 12.32 -7.22
N ARG A 104 3.22 12.42 -7.87
CA ARG A 104 4.52 12.18 -7.24
C ARG A 104 4.75 13.13 -6.07
N LYS A 105 4.49 14.43 -6.22
CA LYS A 105 4.64 15.41 -5.13
C LYS A 105 3.79 15.04 -3.91
N VAL A 106 2.51 14.75 -4.10
CA VAL A 106 1.62 14.38 -2.98
C VAL A 106 2.09 13.09 -2.30
N VAL A 107 2.50 12.10 -3.08
CA VAL A 107 3.00 10.80 -2.57
C VAL A 107 4.30 10.98 -1.78
N GLU A 108 5.27 11.70 -2.32
CA GLU A 108 6.56 11.98 -1.65
C GLU A 108 6.37 12.81 -0.37
N ASP A 109 5.53 13.83 -0.41
CA ASP A 109 5.22 14.64 0.77
C ASP A 109 4.58 13.80 1.88
N THR A 110 3.70 12.87 1.52
CA THR A 110 3.05 12.01 2.49
C THR A 110 4.01 10.95 3.06
N ILE A 111 4.78 10.27 2.21
CA ILE A 111 5.55 9.08 2.61
C ILE A 111 6.96 9.43 3.07
N ILE A 112 7.65 10.32 2.36
CA ILE A 112 9.04 10.70 2.63
C ILE A 112 9.08 11.84 3.64
N LYS A 113 8.33 12.92 3.41
CA LYS A 113 8.32 14.08 4.32
C LYS A 113 7.40 13.89 5.53
N LYS A 114 6.70 12.74 5.61
CA LYS A 114 5.79 12.36 6.70
C LYS A 114 4.68 13.39 6.98
N ARG A 115 4.26 14.13 5.94
CA ARG A 115 3.15 15.07 6.06
C ARG A 115 1.82 14.32 6.09
N PRO A 116 0.81 14.79 6.85
CA PRO A 116 -0.52 14.22 6.78
C PRO A 116 -1.06 14.24 5.35
N TYR A 117 -1.61 13.11 4.90
CA TYR A 117 -2.11 12.97 3.52
C TYR A 117 -3.07 14.09 3.11
N LYS A 118 -3.95 14.51 4.03
CA LYS A 118 -4.92 15.59 3.78
C LYS A 118 -4.25 16.92 3.44
N GLU A 119 -3.14 17.24 4.09
CA GLU A 119 -2.39 18.48 3.84
C GLU A 119 -1.62 18.40 2.52
N ALA A 120 -0.94 17.28 2.27
CA ALA A 120 -0.23 17.05 1.01
C ALA A 120 -1.21 17.07 -0.18
N LEU A 121 -2.39 16.49 -0.02
CA LEU A 121 -3.44 16.48 -1.05
C LEU A 121 -3.96 17.89 -1.35
N GLU A 122 -4.07 18.76 -0.34
CA GLU A 122 -4.53 20.14 -0.55
C GLU A 122 -3.53 20.95 -1.36
N GLU A 123 -2.22 20.79 -1.13
CA GLU A 123 -1.21 21.39 -1.99
C GLU A 123 -1.24 20.83 -3.41
N GLY A 124 -1.48 19.52 -3.55
CA GLY A 124 -1.72 18.89 -4.85
C GLY A 124 -2.92 19.50 -5.57
N ARG A 125 -4.01 19.79 -4.84
CA ARG A 125 -5.22 20.44 -5.36
C ARG A 125 -4.93 21.86 -5.84
N LEU A 126 -4.23 22.66 -5.04
CA LEU A 126 -3.83 24.02 -5.42
C LEU A 126 -2.98 24.01 -6.69
N LEU A 127 -2.00 23.10 -6.77
CA LEU A 127 -1.15 22.95 -7.95
C LEU A 127 -1.96 22.51 -9.18
N THR A 128 -2.90 21.57 -9.02
CA THR A 128 -3.77 21.10 -10.11
C THR A 128 -4.61 22.23 -10.66
N VAL A 129 -5.23 23.04 -9.79
CA VAL A 129 -6.04 24.20 -10.19
C VAL A 129 -5.20 25.26 -10.88
N LYS A 130 -3.99 25.53 -10.36
CA LYS A 130 -3.04 26.47 -10.95
C LYS A 130 -2.72 26.10 -12.40
N ILE A 131 -2.39 24.82 -12.65
CA ILE A 131 -2.12 24.30 -14.00
C ILE A 131 -3.36 24.37 -14.90
N LEU A 132 -4.54 23.96 -14.41
CA LEU A 132 -5.79 24.03 -15.18
C LEU A 132 -6.17 25.45 -15.61
N LYS A 133 -5.80 26.47 -14.82
CA LYS A 133 -6.06 27.88 -15.13
C LYS A 133 -5.00 28.52 -16.01
N GLY A 134 -3.90 27.83 -16.31
CA GLY A 134 -2.77 28.38 -17.07
C GLY A 134 -1.99 29.45 -16.30
N GLU A 135 -2.07 29.43 -14.96
CA GLU A 135 -1.25 30.26 -14.10
C GLU A 135 0.08 29.51 -13.88
N GLU A 136 1.19 29.93 -14.49
CA GLU A 136 2.51 29.30 -14.28
C GLU A 136 3.21 29.74 -12.98
#